data_AF-J3P4K9-F1
#
_entry.id   AF-J3P4K9-F1
#
_cell.length_a   1.000
_cell.length_b   1.000
_cell.length_c   1.000
_cell.angle_alpha   90.00
_cell.angle_beta   90.00
_cell.angle_gamma   90.00
#
_symmetry.space_group_name_H-M   'P 1'
#
loop_
_entity.id
_entity.type
_entity.pdbx_description
1 polymer ?
#
loop_
_entity_poly.entity_id
_entity_poly.type
_entity_poly.pdbx_seq_one_letter_code
_entity_poly.pdbx_strand_id
1 'polypeptide(L)'
;MQDAGKERILTVLLFLALSAVDVALNAAAGPAAVATGAHVNDSSSGGDGASGRALGIGAVSGATKAGILAFVGFLEFADIGVASRMLLIIVATVFGLSVLITAQVCSVVLGETPSELLKAALVAALPLQFESVGMYISSSHHREENKSGSLRTLSGTYIQIIGWDALGGYTFARMAENLGRPVCSPAAAAAAGGVYGVLSGIPKVVAYIAWSLFHGRDH
;
A
#
# COMPACT_ATOMS: atom_id res chain seq x y z
N MET A 1 18.52 -32.44 9.20
CA MET A 1 19.32 -31.43 8.43
C MET A 1 18.82 -31.21 7.01
N GLN A 2 18.31 -32.24 6.31
CA GLN A 2 17.74 -32.09 4.95
C GLN A 2 16.39 -31.33 4.93
N ASP A 3 15.58 -31.41 6.00
CA ASP A 3 14.29 -30.71 6.09
C ASP A 3 14.40 -29.20 6.25
N ALA A 4 15.32 -28.69 7.07
CA ALA A 4 15.46 -27.25 7.32
C ALA A 4 15.84 -26.45 6.06
N GLY A 5 16.61 -27.05 5.14
CA GLY A 5 16.94 -26.43 3.85
C GLY A 5 15.74 -26.37 2.91
N LYS A 6 14.91 -27.41 2.92
CA LYS A 6 13.71 -27.52 2.08
C LYS A 6 12.61 -26.56 2.55
N GLU A 7 12.40 -26.43 3.85
CA GLU A 7 11.46 -25.46 4.43
C GLU A 7 11.87 -24.03 4.09
N ARG A 8 13.15 -23.67 4.24
CA ARG A 8 13.63 -22.33 3.87
C ARG A 8 13.38 -22.01 2.39
N ILE A 9 13.62 -22.97 1.49
CA ILE A 9 13.37 -22.79 0.06
C ILE A 9 11.87 -22.59 -0.22
N LEU A 10 11.00 -23.40 0.39
CA LEU A 10 9.56 -23.27 0.22
C LEU A 10 9.03 -21.92 0.74
N THR A 11 9.53 -21.45 1.88
CA THR A 11 9.21 -20.13 2.45
C THR A 11 9.60 -19.00 1.49
N VAL A 12 10.80 -19.06 0.90
CA VAL A 12 11.24 -18.05 -0.09
C VAL A 12 10.39 -18.10 -1.35
N LEU A 13 10.07 -19.29 -1.87
CA LEU A 13 9.21 -19.42 -3.06
C LEU A 13 7.79 -18.91 -2.79
N LEU A 14 7.22 -19.21 -1.62
CA LEU A 14 5.92 -18.71 -1.22
C LEU A 14 5.93 -17.18 -1.09
N PHE A 15 6.98 -16.62 -0.47
CA PHE A 15 7.17 -15.17 -0.39
C PHE A 15 7.22 -14.53 -1.79
N LEU A 16 8.04 -15.06 -2.70
CA LEU A 16 8.17 -14.53 -4.06
C LEU A 16 6.83 -14.58 -4.83
N ALA A 17 6.07 -15.68 -4.69
CA ALA A 17 4.76 -15.80 -5.31
C ALA A 17 3.76 -14.77 -4.75
N LEU A 18 3.72 -14.60 -3.43
CA LEU A 18 2.85 -13.61 -2.77
C LEU A 18 3.25 -12.18 -3.12
N SER A 19 4.54 -11.87 -3.18
CA SER A 19 5.04 -10.57 -3.62
C SER A 19 4.67 -10.27 -5.07
N ALA A 20 4.74 -11.24 -5.97
CA ALA A 20 4.33 -11.06 -7.36
C ALA A 20 2.82 -10.73 -7.47
N VAL A 21 1.99 -11.41 -6.69
CA VAL A 21 0.54 -11.12 -6.59
C VAL A 21 0.29 -9.72 -6.02
N ASP A 22 1.00 -9.34 -4.96
CA ASP A 22 0.88 -8.01 -4.35
C ASP A 22 1.26 -6.89 -5.33
N VAL A 23 2.37 -7.04 -6.05
CA VAL A 23 2.80 -6.09 -7.07
C VAL A 23 1.77 -5.98 -8.19
N ALA A 24 1.24 -7.10 -8.68
CA ALA A 24 0.22 -7.10 -9.74
C ALA A 24 -1.08 -6.39 -9.29
N LEU A 25 -1.54 -6.67 -8.06
CA LEU A 25 -2.75 -6.06 -7.53
C LEU A 25 -2.57 -4.57 -7.22
N ASN A 26 -1.40 -4.13 -6.72
CA ASN A 26 -1.11 -2.71 -6.55
C ASN A 26 -0.95 -1.99 -7.90
N ALA A 27 -0.38 -2.65 -8.92
CA ALA A 27 -0.31 -2.13 -10.28
C ALA A 27 -1.69 -1.97 -10.93
N ALA A 28 -2.67 -2.79 -10.56
CA ALA A 28 -4.08 -2.63 -10.96
C ALA A 28 -4.83 -1.60 -10.10
N ALA A 29 -4.48 -1.48 -8.81
CA ALA A 29 -5.09 -0.54 -7.88
C ALA A 29 -4.81 0.92 -8.27
N GLY A 30 -3.60 1.21 -8.73
CA GLY A 30 -3.21 2.56 -9.14
C GLY A 30 -4.10 3.17 -10.23
N PRO A 31 -4.28 2.52 -11.40
CA PRO A 31 -5.16 2.99 -12.46
C PRO A 31 -6.62 3.10 -12.00
N ALA A 32 -7.11 2.15 -11.21
CA ALA A 32 -8.46 2.20 -10.66
C ALA A 32 -8.65 3.44 -9.77
N ALA A 33 -7.70 3.72 -8.88
CA ALA A 33 -7.72 4.91 -8.04
C ALA A 33 -7.68 6.21 -8.87
N VAL A 34 -6.84 6.25 -9.92
CA VAL A 34 -6.78 7.39 -10.85
C VAL A 34 -8.10 7.59 -11.59
N ALA A 35 -8.69 6.51 -12.12
CA ALA A 35 -9.97 6.56 -12.82
C ALA A 35 -11.10 7.04 -11.91
N THR A 36 -11.15 6.54 -10.66
CA THR A 36 -12.12 6.97 -9.66
C THR A 36 -11.92 8.44 -9.28
N GLY A 37 -10.67 8.84 -9.02
CA GLY A 37 -10.34 10.23 -8.70
C GLY A 37 -10.77 11.18 -9.81
N ALA A 38 -10.43 10.86 -11.08
CA ALA A 38 -10.86 11.63 -12.24
C ALA A 38 -12.38 11.69 -12.33
N HIS A 39 -13.07 10.54 -12.29
CA HIS A 39 -14.52 10.49 -12.38
C HIS A 39 -15.22 11.35 -11.31
N VAL A 40 -14.78 11.28 -10.05
CA VAL A 40 -15.37 12.09 -8.96
C VAL A 40 -15.04 13.57 -9.11
N ASN A 41 -13.84 13.90 -9.59
CA ASN A 41 -13.42 15.28 -9.80
C ASN A 41 -14.06 15.93 -11.04
N ASP A 42 -14.36 15.14 -12.07
CA ASP A 42 -15.00 15.56 -13.31
C ASP A 42 -16.52 15.57 -13.18
N SER A 43 -17.10 14.76 -12.30
CA SER A 43 -18.53 14.84 -11.93
C SER A 43 -18.92 16.23 -11.37
N SER A 44 -17.95 17.02 -10.90
CA SER A 44 -18.11 18.42 -10.52
C SER A 44 -17.87 19.44 -11.64
N SER A 45 -17.36 19.01 -12.81
CA SER A 45 -16.77 19.92 -13.82
C SER A 45 -17.14 19.62 -15.29
N GLY A 46 -17.78 18.47 -15.59
CA GLY A 46 -18.23 18.11 -16.95
C GLY A 46 -17.13 17.71 -17.95
N GLY A 47 -15.97 17.25 -17.49
CA GLY A 47 -14.79 16.97 -18.32
C GLY A 47 -14.55 15.48 -18.66
N ASP A 48 -13.73 15.26 -19.69
CA ASP A 48 -13.27 13.93 -20.17
C ASP A 48 -12.51 13.16 -19.09
N GLY A 49 -12.87 11.89 -18.88
CA GLY A 49 -12.29 11.04 -17.83
C GLY A 49 -10.79 10.79 -17.94
N ALA A 50 -10.24 10.00 -16.99
CA ALA A 50 -8.80 9.80 -16.84
C ALA A 50 -8.07 9.45 -18.16
N SER A 51 -7.10 10.29 -18.54
CA SER A 51 -6.21 10.03 -19.68
C SER A 51 -5.45 8.71 -19.51
N GLY A 52 -5.20 7.98 -20.61
CA GLY A 52 -4.40 6.76 -20.60
C GLY A 52 -3.00 6.94 -20.01
N ARG A 53 -2.39 8.12 -20.15
CA ARG A 53 -1.12 8.46 -19.49
C ARG A 53 -1.27 8.49 -17.96
N ALA A 54 -2.34 9.08 -17.45
CA ALA A 54 -2.59 9.16 -16.00
C ALA A 54 -2.83 7.76 -15.42
N LEU A 55 -3.57 6.91 -16.12
CA LEU A 55 -3.74 5.50 -15.75
C LEU A 55 -2.40 4.77 -15.70
N GLY A 56 -1.54 4.94 -16.71
CA GLY A 56 -0.21 4.34 -16.75
C GLY A 56 0.69 4.80 -15.59
N ILE A 57 0.66 6.08 -15.23
CA ILE A 57 1.39 6.60 -14.06
C ILE A 57 0.85 5.98 -12.77
N GLY A 58 -0.48 5.84 -12.65
CA GLY A 58 -1.11 5.11 -11.55
C GLY A 58 -0.57 3.68 -11.42
N ALA A 59 -0.53 2.93 -12.52
CA ALA A 59 -0.01 1.56 -12.54
C ALA A 59 1.43 1.48 -12.04
N VAL A 60 2.32 2.31 -12.60
CA VAL A 60 3.73 2.31 -12.24
C VAL A 60 3.92 2.70 -10.78
N SER A 61 3.15 3.67 -10.27
CA SER A 61 3.24 4.11 -8.87
C SER A 61 2.82 3.01 -7.90
N GLY A 62 1.72 2.32 -8.19
CA GLY A 62 1.27 1.17 -7.41
C GLY A 62 2.29 0.02 -7.42
N ALA A 63 2.78 -0.35 -8.60
CA ALA A 63 3.84 -1.36 -8.73
C ALA A 63 5.12 -0.95 -8.01
N THR A 64 5.51 0.33 -8.05
CA THR A 64 6.72 0.81 -7.37
C THR A 64 6.58 0.70 -5.86
N LYS A 65 5.43 1.11 -5.29
CA LYS A 65 5.15 0.97 -3.85
C LYS A 65 5.29 -0.49 -3.40
N ALA A 66 4.60 -1.40 -4.06
CA ALA A 66 4.64 -2.83 -3.72
C ALA A 66 6.01 -3.45 -3.99
N GLY A 67 6.69 -3.05 -5.06
CA GLY A 67 8.02 -3.54 -5.43
C GLY A 67 9.09 -3.17 -4.39
N ILE A 68 9.04 -1.94 -3.85
CA ILE A 68 9.94 -1.52 -2.76
C ILE A 68 9.70 -2.38 -1.52
N LEU A 69 8.44 -2.60 -1.14
CA LEU A 69 8.09 -3.45 0.01
C LEU A 69 8.52 -4.91 -0.18
N ALA A 70 8.28 -5.47 -1.36
CA ALA A 70 8.71 -6.82 -1.71
C ALA A 70 10.24 -6.95 -1.68
N PHE A 71 10.97 -5.97 -2.21
CA PHE A 71 12.42 -5.95 -2.18
C PHE A 71 12.97 -5.88 -0.75
N VAL A 72 12.43 -5.00 0.08
CA VAL A 72 12.84 -4.88 1.49
C VAL A 72 12.53 -6.17 2.25
N GLY A 73 11.35 -6.76 2.05
CA GLY A 73 11.00 -8.07 2.62
C GLY A 73 11.91 -9.19 2.15
N PHE A 74 12.30 -9.20 0.86
CA PHE A 74 13.25 -10.17 0.33
C PHE A 74 14.63 -10.06 1.00
N LEU A 75 15.09 -8.84 1.23
CA LEU A 75 16.37 -8.59 1.91
C LEU A 75 16.38 -9.02 3.37
N GLU A 76 15.24 -9.27 4.00
CA GLU A 76 15.20 -9.88 5.34
C GLU A 76 15.67 -11.34 5.36
N PHE A 77 15.63 -12.02 4.21
CA PHE A 77 16.21 -13.36 4.06
C PHE A 77 17.73 -13.34 3.83
N ALA A 78 18.29 -12.16 3.57
CA ALA A 78 19.71 -11.95 3.39
C ALA A 78 20.37 -11.54 4.72
N ASP A 79 21.59 -12.02 4.95
CA ASP A 79 22.37 -11.69 6.16
C ASP A 79 23.10 -10.35 5.98
N ILE A 80 22.30 -9.27 5.86
CA ILE A 80 22.81 -7.91 5.68
C ILE A 80 23.06 -7.24 7.02
N GLY A 81 24.07 -6.37 7.07
CA GLY A 81 24.42 -5.63 8.29
C GLY A 81 23.25 -4.82 8.85
N VAL A 82 23.16 -4.77 10.19
CA VAL A 82 22.07 -4.12 10.93
C VAL A 82 21.82 -2.68 10.47
N ALA A 83 22.87 -1.91 10.20
CA ALA A 83 22.75 -0.53 9.71
C ALA A 83 22.02 -0.46 8.36
N SER A 84 22.40 -1.31 7.39
CA SER A 84 21.74 -1.38 6.08
C SER A 84 20.29 -1.83 6.20
N ARG A 85 20.02 -2.79 7.10
CA ARG A 85 18.66 -3.26 7.39
C ARG A 85 17.78 -2.16 7.96
N MET A 86 18.29 -1.40 8.93
CA MET A 86 17.56 -0.26 9.52
C MET A 86 17.27 0.82 8.48
N LEU A 87 18.23 1.13 7.59
CA LEU A 87 18.03 2.11 6.53
C LEU A 87 16.95 1.67 5.53
N LEU A 88 16.96 0.39 5.16
CA LEU A 88 15.93 -0.20 4.28
C LEU A 88 14.54 -0.18 4.92
N ILE A 89 14.45 -0.49 6.21
CA ILE A 89 13.20 -0.39 6.97
C ILE A 89 12.68 1.05 6.97
N ILE A 90 13.55 2.04 7.21
CA ILE A 90 13.17 3.47 7.20
C ILE A 90 12.62 3.88 5.83
N VAL A 91 13.28 3.50 4.75
CA VAL A 91 12.84 3.78 3.37
C VAL A 91 11.50 3.11 3.06
N ALA A 92 11.29 1.89 3.57
CA ALA A 92 10.07 1.10 3.39
C ALA A 92 8.94 1.50 4.35
N THR A 93 9.15 2.46 5.26
CA THR A 93 8.06 2.96 6.11
C THR A 93 6.97 3.63 5.29
N VAL A 94 5.77 3.71 5.86
CA VAL A 94 4.65 4.46 5.29
C VAL A 94 5.05 5.91 4.99
N PHE A 95 5.84 6.54 5.87
CA PHE A 95 6.37 7.88 5.65
C PHE A 95 7.33 7.95 4.46
N GLY A 96 8.32 7.05 4.40
CA GLY A 96 9.30 6.99 3.31
C GLY A 96 8.63 6.74 1.96
N LEU A 97 7.76 5.74 1.89
CA LEU A 97 7.02 5.39 0.67
C LEU A 97 6.10 6.51 0.19
N SER A 98 5.36 7.17 1.09
CA SER A 98 4.47 8.27 0.71
C SER A 98 5.23 9.41 0.05
N VAL A 99 6.40 9.78 0.60
CA VAL A 99 7.26 10.82 0.03
C VAL A 99 7.89 10.38 -1.29
N LEU A 100 8.41 9.15 -1.37
CA LEU A 100 9.08 8.63 -2.57
C LEU A 100 8.13 8.50 -3.76
N ILE A 101 6.94 7.93 -3.54
CA ILE A 101 5.93 7.79 -4.60
C ILE A 101 5.42 9.17 -5.03
N THR A 102 5.20 10.09 -4.09
CA THR A 102 4.80 11.45 -4.44
C THR A 102 5.88 12.15 -5.26
N ALA A 103 7.16 12.03 -4.88
CA ALA A 103 8.28 12.59 -5.62
C ALA A 103 8.36 12.00 -7.04
N GLN A 104 8.22 10.68 -7.17
CA GLN A 104 8.20 9.99 -8.47
C GLN A 104 7.07 10.51 -9.37
N VAL A 105 5.84 10.56 -8.85
CA VAL A 105 4.68 11.04 -9.62
C VAL A 105 4.84 12.52 -10.00
N CYS A 106 5.27 13.37 -9.07
CA CYS A 106 5.50 14.78 -9.35
C CYS A 106 6.59 14.98 -10.41
N SER A 107 7.71 14.26 -10.31
CA SER A 107 8.78 14.33 -11.31
C SER A 107 8.28 13.95 -12.71
N VAL A 108 7.42 12.93 -12.83
CA VAL A 108 6.88 12.45 -14.11
C VAL A 108 5.76 13.36 -14.66
N VAL A 109 4.95 13.95 -13.80
CA VAL A 109 3.78 14.77 -14.18
C VAL A 109 4.14 16.24 -14.36
N LEU A 110 4.92 16.79 -13.42
CA LEU A 110 5.24 18.22 -13.32
C LEU A 110 6.66 18.55 -13.79
N GLY A 111 7.55 17.56 -13.91
CA GLY A 111 8.98 17.79 -14.17
C GLY A 111 9.77 18.30 -12.96
N GLU A 112 9.09 18.52 -11.82
CA GLU A 112 9.68 18.98 -10.56
C GLU A 112 9.06 18.25 -9.36
N THR A 113 9.72 18.31 -8.20
CA THR A 113 9.21 17.73 -6.95
C THR A 113 8.95 18.86 -5.94
N PRO A 114 7.77 19.52 -6.02
CA PRO A 114 7.48 20.67 -5.21
C PRO A 114 7.41 20.29 -3.73
N SER A 115 8.07 21.08 -2.88
CA SER A 115 8.21 20.79 -1.45
C SER A 115 6.85 20.70 -0.75
N GLU A 116 5.85 21.40 -1.28
CA GLU A 116 4.50 21.45 -0.76
C GLU A 116 3.80 20.10 -0.87
N LEU A 117 3.96 19.42 -2.01
CA LEU A 117 3.35 18.09 -2.23
C LEU A 117 4.08 17.02 -1.43
N LEU A 118 5.39 17.16 -1.22
CA LEU A 118 6.14 16.26 -0.33
C LEU A 118 5.71 16.42 1.14
N LYS A 119 5.46 17.66 1.59
CA LYS A 119 4.89 17.93 2.93
C LYS A 119 3.49 17.36 3.05
N ALA A 120 2.65 17.53 2.03
CA ALA A 120 1.31 16.93 1.99
C ALA A 120 1.37 15.41 2.09
N ALA A 121 2.30 14.76 1.37
CA ALA A 121 2.55 13.32 1.45
C ALA A 121 2.97 12.88 2.86
N LEU A 122 3.84 13.64 3.51
CA LEU A 122 4.28 13.35 4.87
C LEU A 122 3.13 13.42 5.88
N VAL A 123 2.24 14.41 5.75
CA VAL A 123 1.07 14.53 6.63
C VAL A 123 0.05 13.41 6.34
N ALA A 124 -0.15 13.06 5.06
CA ALA A 124 -1.02 11.96 4.66
C ALA A 124 -0.52 10.58 5.13
N ALA A 125 0.78 10.42 5.40
CA ALA A 125 1.33 9.20 5.97
C ALA A 125 0.84 8.92 7.40
N LEU A 126 0.39 9.93 8.15
CA LEU A 126 -0.13 9.78 9.52
C LEU A 126 -1.34 8.84 9.60
N PRO A 127 -2.45 9.08 8.87
CA PRO A 127 -3.58 8.14 8.86
C PRO A 127 -3.19 6.78 8.26
N LEU A 128 -2.33 6.74 7.24
CA LEU A 128 -1.89 5.49 6.61
C LEU A 128 -1.08 4.60 7.57
N GLN A 129 -0.39 5.18 8.57
CA GLN A 129 0.37 4.41 9.57
C GLN A 129 -0.51 3.47 10.40
N PHE A 130 -1.79 3.83 10.60
CA PHE A 130 -2.74 3.00 11.36
C PHE A 130 -3.15 1.73 10.62
N GLU A 131 -2.99 1.69 9.29
CA GLU A 131 -3.16 0.48 8.49
C GLU A 131 -2.20 -0.65 8.96
N SER A 132 -0.95 -0.27 9.25
CA SER A 132 0.09 -1.20 9.69
C SER A 132 -0.16 -1.72 11.11
N VAL A 133 -0.70 -0.86 11.98
CA VAL A 133 -1.03 -1.22 13.37
C VAL A 133 -2.25 -2.14 13.44
N GLY A 134 -3.27 -1.90 12.60
CA GLY A 134 -4.47 -2.73 12.54
C GLY A 134 -4.18 -4.19 12.14
N MET A 135 -3.26 -4.40 11.19
CA MET A 135 -2.82 -5.75 10.83
C MET A 135 -1.98 -6.42 11.92
N TYR A 136 -1.10 -5.67 12.59
CA TYR A 136 -0.28 -6.22 13.68
C TYR A 136 -1.16 -6.73 14.82
N ILE A 137 -2.12 -5.92 15.28
CA ILE A 137 -3.07 -6.30 16.35
C ILE A 137 -3.95 -7.49 15.93
N SER A 138 -4.40 -7.51 14.67
CA SER A 138 -5.19 -8.62 14.14
C SER A 138 -4.37 -9.92 14.03
N SER A 139 -3.05 -9.83 13.80
CA SER A 139 -2.15 -10.99 13.76
C SER A 139 -1.78 -11.50 15.15
N SER A 140 -1.65 -10.61 16.15
CA SER A 140 -1.33 -10.99 17.53
C SER A 140 -2.52 -11.66 18.24
N HIS A 141 -3.75 -11.23 17.98
CA HIS A 141 -4.95 -11.88 18.52
C HIS A 141 -5.20 -13.29 17.95
N HIS A 142 -4.61 -13.62 16.81
CA HIS A 142 -4.73 -14.94 16.20
C HIS A 142 -3.75 -15.99 16.70
N ARG A 143 -2.77 -15.58 17.50
CA ARG A 143 -1.92 -16.52 18.24
C ARG A 143 -2.67 -17.13 19.43
N GLU A 144 -3.82 -16.57 19.82
CA GLU A 144 -4.73 -17.11 20.83
C GLU A 144 -5.96 -17.78 20.16
N GLU A 145 -5.77 -19.04 19.73
CA GLU A 145 -6.72 -20.18 19.71
C GLU A 145 -8.21 -20.03 19.33
N ASN A 146 -8.71 -18.90 18.79
CA ASN A 146 -10.15 -18.71 18.54
C ASN A 146 -10.49 -18.55 17.05
N LYS A 147 -10.57 -19.69 16.34
CA LYS A 147 -10.90 -19.78 14.89
C LYS A 147 -12.27 -19.15 14.52
N SER A 148 -13.20 -19.03 15.47
CA SER A 148 -14.55 -18.48 15.24
C SER A 148 -14.58 -16.95 15.03
N GLY A 149 -13.60 -16.21 15.56
CA GLY A 149 -13.51 -14.75 15.42
C GLY A 149 -12.78 -14.28 14.16
N SER A 150 -12.12 -15.20 13.43
CA SER A 150 -11.15 -14.89 12.38
C SER A 150 -11.70 -14.03 11.24
N LEU A 151 -12.87 -14.41 10.71
CA LEU A 151 -13.49 -13.71 9.60
C LEU A 151 -14.00 -12.31 9.99
N ARG A 152 -14.50 -12.14 11.22
CA ARG A 152 -14.93 -10.83 11.73
C ARG A 152 -13.74 -9.89 11.89
N THR A 153 -12.64 -10.36 12.47
CA THR A 153 -11.42 -9.55 12.63
C THR A 153 -10.81 -9.20 11.27
N LEU A 154 -10.73 -10.15 10.33
CA LEU A 154 -10.26 -9.89 8.97
C LEU A 154 -11.12 -8.88 8.22
N SER A 155 -12.45 -9.02 8.30
CA SER A 155 -13.38 -8.06 7.68
C SER A 155 -13.28 -6.66 8.29
N GLY A 156 -13.10 -6.57 9.63
CA GLY A 156 -12.88 -5.30 10.33
C GLY A 156 -11.57 -4.63 9.91
N THR A 157 -10.47 -5.38 9.84
CA THR A 157 -9.19 -4.88 9.36
C THR A 157 -9.24 -4.45 7.90
N TYR A 158 -9.96 -5.20 7.05
CA TYR A 158 -10.16 -4.83 5.64
C TYR A 158 -10.92 -3.51 5.47
N ILE A 159 -11.99 -3.31 6.24
CA ILE A 159 -12.76 -2.05 6.24
C ILE A 159 -11.89 -0.89 6.75
N GLN A 160 -11.06 -1.14 7.78
CA GLN A 160 -10.13 -0.14 8.29
C GLN A 160 -9.10 0.27 7.24
N ILE A 161 -8.54 -0.66 6.45
CA ILE A 161 -7.63 -0.34 5.34
C ILE A 161 -8.27 0.66 4.37
N ILE A 162 -9.51 0.37 3.94
CA ILE A 162 -10.26 1.26 3.03
C ILE A 162 -10.44 2.64 3.65
N GLY A 163 -10.81 2.70 4.93
CA GLY A 163 -11.03 3.95 5.65
C GLY A 163 -9.75 4.78 5.81
N TRP A 164 -8.63 4.14 6.16
CA TRP A 164 -7.34 4.82 6.34
C TRP A 164 -6.76 5.30 5.01
N ASP A 165 -6.90 4.52 3.93
CA ASP A 165 -6.46 4.95 2.60
C ASP A 165 -7.31 6.12 2.07
N ALA A 166 -8.63 6.09 2.29
CA ALA A 166 -9.50 7.22 1.96
C ALA A 166 -9.15 8.48 2.76
N LEU A 167 -8.89 8.34 4.06
CA LEU A 167 -8.46 9.46 4.91
C LEU A 167 -7.08 9.98 4.53
N GLY A 168 -6.16 9.11 4.11
CA GLY A 168 -4.86 9.47 3.55
C GLY A 168 -5.00 10.33 2.30
N GLY A 169 -5.83 9.91 1.35
CA GLY A 169 -6.15 10.67 0.15
C GLY A 169 -6.76 12.04 0.46
N TYR A 170 -7.76 12.08 1.35
CA TYR A 170 -8.37 13.34 1.80
C TYR A 170 -7.35 14.29 2.42
N THR A 171 -6.53 13.76 3.34
CA THR A 171 -5.50 14.53 4.07
C THR A 171 -4.47 15.10 3.11
N PHE A 172 -4.03 14.32 2.13
CA PHE A 172 -3.10 14.77 1.10
C PHE A 172 -3.67 15.96 0.33
N ALA A 173 -4.88 15.83 -0.20
CA ALA A 173 -5.50 16.88 -1.02
C ALA A 173 -5.75 18.17 -0.22
N ARG A 174 -6.24 18.05 1.01
CA ARG A 174 -6.43 19.22 1.89
C ARG A 174 -5.13 19.89 2.26
N MET A 175 -4.07 19.13 2.55
CA MET A 175 -2.79 19.73 2.88
C MET A 175 -2.16 20.42 1.68
N ALA A 176 -2.26 19.82 0.49
CA ALA A 176 -1.78 20.42 -0.75
C ALA A 176 -2.50 21.75 -1.05
N GLU A 177 -3.83 21.79 -0.87
CA GLU A 177 -4.64 23.02 -0.98
C GLU A 177 -4.21 24.09 0.04
N ASN A 178 -4.03 23.72 1.31
CA ASN A 178 -3.57 24.63 2.37
C ASN A 178 -2.17 25.21 2.11
N LEU A 179 -1.34 24.49 1.36
CA LEU A 179 0.00 24.93 0.96
C LEU A 179 0.00 25.70 -0.37
N GLY A 180 -1.17 26.02 -0.93
CA GLY A 180 -1.32 26.80 -2.15
C GLY A 180 -1.09 26.00 -3.44
N ARG A 181 -1.08 24.66 -3.38
CA ARG A 181 -0.97 23.76 -4.54
C ARG A 181 -2.16 22.79 -4.60
N PRO A 182 -3.38 23.26 -4.88
CA PRO A 182 -4.54 22.37 -5.05
C PRO A 182 -4.32 21.43 -6.24
N VAL A 183 -4.48 20.12 -6.01
CA VAL A 183 -4.29 19.07 -7.04
C VAL A 183 -5.64 18.55 -7.54
N CYS A 184 -6.57 18.27 -6.64
CA CYS A 184 -7.94 17.83 -6.92
C CYS A 184 -8.85 18.13 -5.72
N SER A 185 -10.15 17.91 -5.87
CA SER A 185 -11.08 18.02 -4.74
C SER A 185 -10.75 16.98 -3.65
N PRO A 186 -10.90 17.33 -2.36
CA PRO A 186 -10.66 16.38 -1.26
C PRO A 186 -11.54 15.12 -1.35
N ALA A 187 -12.74 15.24 -1.91
CA ALA A 187 -13.65 14.12 -2.12
C ALA A 187 -13.12 13.15 -3.20
N ALA A 188 -12.59 13.68 -4.30
CA ALA A 188 -11.97 12.86 -5.34
C ALA A 188 -10.75 12.10 -4.82
N ALA A 189 -9.91 12.77 -4.03
CA ALA A 189 -8.74 12.14 -3.41
C ALA A 189 -9.13 11.06 -2.40
N ALA A 190 -10.17 11.31 -1.60
CA ALA A 190 -10.70 10.32 -0.65
C ALA A 190 -11.27 9.08 -1.36
N ALA A 191 -12.02 9.28 -2.44
CA ALA A 191 -12.57 8.19 -3.24
C ALA A 191 -11.45 7.36 -3.91
N ALA A 192 -10.45 8.02 -4.49
CA ALA A 192 -9.27 7.36 -5.04
C ALA A 192 -8.53 6.52 -4.00
N GLY A 193 -8.30 7.08 -2.80
CA GLY A 193 -7.72 6.37 -1.66
C GLY A 193 -8.55 5.15 -1.27
N GLY A 194 -9.86 5.29 -1.10
CA GLY A 194 -10.74 4.18 -0.75
C GLY A 194 -10.68 3.02 -1.76
N VAL A 195 -10.72 3.32 -3.06
CA VAL A 195 -10.59 2.30 -4.12
C VAL A 195 -9.21 1.64 -4.11
N TYR A 196 -8.15 2.42 -3.88
CA TYR A 196 -6.81 1.87 -3.71
C TYR A 196 -6.77 0.89 -2.52
N GLY A 197 -7.34 1.27 -1.37
CA GLY A 197 -7.41 0.42 -0.18
C GLY A 197 -8.21 -0.86 -0.40
N VAL A 198 -9.31 -0.80 -1.16
CA VAL A 198 -10.08 -2.00 -1.54
C VAL A 198 -9.19 -2.98 -2.30
N LEU A 199 -8.44 -2.52 -3.30
CA LEU A 199 -7.69 -3.43 -4.18
C LEU A 199 -6.37 -3.88 -3.55
N SER A 200 -5.67 -3.01 -2.84
CA SER A 200 -4.43 -3.32 -2.14
C SER A 200 -4.64 -4.11 -0.83
N GLY A 201 -5.88 -4.15 -0.30
CA GLY A 201 -6.25 -5.03 0.81
C GLY A 201 -6.35 -6.52 0.42
N ILE A 202 -6.70 -6.82 -0.84
CA ILE A 202 -6.83 -8.21 -1.34
C ILE A 202 -5.55 -9.03 -1.15
N PRO A 203 -4.35 -8.58 -1.60
CA PRO A 203 -3.13 -9.36 -1.44
C PRO A 203 -2.79 -9.61 0.03
N LYS A 204 -3.14 -8.71 0.94
CA LYS A 204 -2.94 -8.88 2.39
C LYS A 204 -3.79 -10.02 2.94
N VAL A 205 -5.05 -10.12 2.51
CA VAL A 205 -5.93 -11.24 2.87
C VAL A 205 -5.43 -12.55 2.26
N VAL A 206 -5.03 -12.53 0.99
CA VAL A 206 -4.48 -13.71 0.32
C VAL A 206 -3.21 -14.20 1.00
N ALA A 207 -2.29 -13.30 1.33
CA ALA A 207 -1.07 -13.62 2.06
C ALA A 207 -1.38 -14.20 3.45
N TYR A 208 -2.31 -13.60 4.18
CA TYR A 208 -2.77 -14.10 5.48
C TYR A 208 -3.29 -15.55 5.37
N ILE A 209 -4.18 -15.82 4.40
CA ILE A 209 -4.73 -17.16 4.19
C ILE A 209 -3.62 -18.14 3.78
N ALA A 210 -2.77 -17.76 2.83
CA ALA A 210 -1.67 -18.61 2.35
C ALA A 210 -0.70 -18.97 3.47
N TRP A 211 -0.30 -18.02 4.32
CA TRP A 211 0.58 -18.26 5.45
C TRP A 211 -0.05 -19.13 6.53
N SER A 212 -1.33 -18.94 6.83
CA SER A 212 -2.05 -19.78 7.79
C SER A 212 -2.19 -21.23 7.32
N LEU A 213 -2.40 -21.46 6.02
CA LEU A 213 -2.43 -22.80 5.43
C LEU A 213 -1.04 -23.45 5.36
N PHE A 214 0.01 -22.65 5.17
CA PHE A 214 1.38 -23.15 5.11
C PHE A 214 1.88 -23.66 6.47
N HIS A 215 1.64 -22.90 7.55
CA HIS A 215 2.06 -23.27 8.91
C HIS A 215 1.05 -24.15 9.66
N GLY A 216 -0.22 -24.18 9.23
CA GLY A 216 -1.24 -25.04 9.81
C GLY A 216 -1.15 -26.52 9.41
N ARG A 217 -0.18 -26.89 8.56
CA ARG A 217 0.06 -28.27 8.11
C ARG A 217 0.97 -29.09 9.03
N ASP A 218 1.55 -28.46 10.06
CA ASP A 218 2.51 -29.08 10.97
C ASP A 218 1.88 -29.61 12.28
N HIS A 219 0.55 -29.77 12.32
CA HIS A 219 -0.21 -30.34 13.44
C HIS A 219 -1.06 -31.54 12.99
#